data_AF-A0A7W9AJ65-F1
#
_entry.id   AF-A0A7W9AJ65-F1
#
_cell.length_a   1.000
_cell.length_b   1.000
_cell.length_c   1.000
_cell.angle_alpha   90.00
_cell.angle_beta   90.00
_cell.angle_gamma   90.00
#
_symmetry.space_group_name_H-M   'P 1'
#
loop_
_entity.id
_entity.type
_entity.pdbx_description
1 polymer ?
#
loop_
_entity_poly.entity_id
_entity_poly.type
_entity_poly.pdbx_seq_one_letter_code
_entity_poly.pdbx_strand_id
1 'polypeptide(L)'
;MSLSSQLGLATLIVASTVLIHLVGLAALLAIMRHHRHATSRMAAAMINATAILLSAFGLFGLHSIEIWAWAGVYRWLDVFPDLEQALYFSTSTYVTIGYGDLVLPRGFRILGAIEGASGIILIGWSTAFFFSIVDRLKLLERGLEADRRM
;
A
#
# COMPACT_ATOMS: atom_id res chain seq x y z
N MET A 1 -2.97 -28.55 1.34
CA MET A 1 -3.63 -27.92 2.50
C MET A 1 -5.15 -28.03 2.32
N SER A 2 -5.93 -28.23 3.39
CA SER A 2 -7.40 -28.28 3.29
C SER A 2 -7.97 -26.89 2.95
N LEU A 3 -9.22 -26.82 2.50
CA LEU A 3 -9.89 -25.55 2.20
C LEU A 3 -10.04 -24.67 3.46
N SER A 4 -10.47 -25.26 4.59
CA SER A 4 -10.62 -24.53 5.85
C SER A 4 -9.30 -23.93 6.34
N SER A 5 -8.19 -24.66 6.21
CA SER A 5 -6.85 -24.15 6.54
C SER A 5 -6.42 -23.02 5.61
N GLN A 6 -6.73 -23.10 4.31
CA GLN A 6 -6.47 -21.98 3.38
C GLN A 6 -7.25 -20.73 3.77
N LEU A 7 -8.54 -20.86 4.09
CA LEU A 7 -9.36 -19.73 4.50
C LEU A 7 -8.87 -19.11 5.81
N GLY A 8 -8.60 -19.93 6.83
CA GLY A 8 -8.10 -19.44 8.12
C GLY A 8 -6.75 -18.71 7.99
N LEU A 9 -5.82 -19.27 7.22
CA LEU A 9 -4.52 -18.65 6.98
C LEU A 9 -4.66 -17.35 6.17
N ALA A 10 -5.45 -17.35 5.10
CA ALA A 10 -5.67 -16.15 4.30
C ALA A 10 -6.32 -15.04 5.12
N THR A 11 -7.31 -15.34 5.96
CA THR A 11 -7.93 -14.36 6.86
C THR A 11 -6.91 -13.76 7.82
N LEU A 12 -6.02 -14.57 8.40
CA LEU A 12 -4.96 -14.08 9.29
C LEU A 12 -4.01 -13.12 8.56
N ILE A 13 -3.61 -13.47 7.33
CA ILE A 13 -2.69 -12.64 6.54
C ILE A 13 -3.38 -11.35 6.12
N VAL A 14 -4.63 -11.41 5.65
CA VAL A 14 -5.43 -10.22 5.30
C VAL A 14 -5.61 -9.30 6.52
N ALA A 15 -5.94 -9.85 7.68
CA ALA A 15 -6.04 -9.05 8.90
C ALA A 15 -4.70 -8.36 9.23
N SER A 16 -3.60 -9.08 9.07
CA SER A 16 -2.24 -8.56 9.30
C SER A 16 -1.89 -7.46 8.31
N THR A 17 -2.14 -7.66 7.01
CA THR A 17 -1.86 -6.64 5.97
C THR A 17 -2.75 -5.42 6.14
N VAL A 18 -4.03 -5.57 6.48
CA VAL A 18 -4.91 -4.43 6.78
C VAL A 18 -4.42 -3.63 7.99
N LEU A 19 -3.93 -4.30 9.05
CA LEU A 19 -3.36 -3.61 10.21
C LEU A 19 -2.05 -2.90 9.86
N ILE A 20 -1.16 -3.56 9.12
CA ILE A 20 0.07 -2.94 8.59
C ILE A 20 -0.30 -1.70 7.77
N HIS A 21 -1.30 -1.81 6.89
CA HIS A 21 -1.77 -0.72 6.05
C HIS A 21 -2.25 0.47 6.88
N LEU A 22 -3.15 0.21 7.84
CA LEU A 22 -3.72 1.23 8.71
C LEU A 22 -2.63 1.97 9.49
N VAL A 23 -1.69 1.22 10.09
CA VAL A 23 -0.57 1.79 10.84
C VAL A 23 0.35 2.59 9.92
N GLY A 24 0.64 2.08 8.72
CA GLY A 24 1.45 2.77 7.71
C GLY A 24 0.83 4.11 7.28
N LEU A 25 -0.46 4.12 6.96
CA LEU A 25 -1.19 5.35 6.63
C LEU A 25 -1.19 6.34 7.80
N ALA A 26 -1.42 5.87 9.03
CA ALA A 26 -1.38 6.71 10.23
C ALA A 26 0.02 7.32 10.44
N ALA A 27 1.08 6.54 10.24
CA ALA A 27 2.46 7.01 10.32
C ALA A 27 2.77 8.06 9.24
N LEU A 28 2.36 7.82 7.99
CA LEU A 28 2.52 8.81 6.91
C LEU A 28 1.83 10.13 7.24
N LEU A 29 0.59 10.07 7.75
CA LEU A 29 -0.13 11.26 8.20
C LEU A 29 0.59 11.98 9.34
N ALA A 30 1.11 11.24 10.33
CA ALA A 30 1.82 11.80 11.46
C ALA A 30 3.10 12.54 11.02
N ILE A 31 3.89 11.91 10.13
CA ILE A 31 5.11 12.52 9.57
C ILE A 31 4.75 13.80 8.81
N MET A 32 3.75 13.75 7.92
CA MET A 32 3.33 14.94 7.17
C MET A 32 2.85 16.09 8.05
N ARG A 33 2.15 15.79 9.16
CA ARG A 33 1.67 16.82 10.10
C ARG A 33 2.81 17.56 10.78
N HIS A 34 3.95 16.92 10.99
CA HIS A 34 5.11 17.53 11.66
C HIS A 34 5.76 18.63 10.80
N HIS A 35 5.62 18.57 9.48
CA HIS A 35 6.31 19.46 8.54
C HIS A 35 5.49 20.67 8.05
N ARG A 36 4.41 21.09 8.76
CA ARG A 36 3.42 22.04 8.23
C ARG A 36 3.66 23.54 8.47
N HIS A 37 4.88 23.99 8.71
CA HIS A 37 5.14 25.42 8.90
C HIS A 37 5.73 26.05 7.64
N ALA A 38 4.89 26.69 6.83
CA ALA A 38 5.32 27.50 5.69
C ALA A 38 5.29 28.99 6.06
N THR A 39 6.40 29.69 5.80
CA THR A 39 6.52 31.15 6.01
C THR A 39 6.56 31.95 4.70
N SER A 40 6.62 31.27 3.54
CA SER A 40 6.64 31.89 2.20
C SER A 40 6.00 31.00 1.12
N ARG A 41 5.68 31.58 -0.05
CA ARG A 41 5.09 30.85 -1.20
C ARG A 41 5.99 29.74 -1.72
N MET A 42 7.30 30.00 -1.81
CA MET A 42 8.28 28.99 -2.21
C MET A 42 8.34 27.84 -1.19
N ALA A 43 8.32 28.17 0.11
CA ALA A 43 8.30 27.17 1.18
C ALA A 43 7.01 26.32 1.14
N ALA A 44 5.85 26.92 0.89
CA ALA A 44 4.59 26.20 0.75
C ALA A 44 4.61 25.23 -0.45
N ALA A 45 5.10 25.68 -1.61
CA ALA A 45 5.23 24.84 -2.80
C ALA A 45 6.20 23.66 -2.57
N MET A 46 7.33 23.91 -1.90
CA MET A 46 8.28 22.85 -1.53
C MET A 46 7.67 21.84 -0.55
N ILE A 47 6.97 22.30 0.50
CA ILE A 47 6.28 21.43 1.46
C ILE A 47 5.25 20.55 0.73
N ASN A 48 4.48 21.12 -0.21
CA ASN A 48 3.50 20.37 -0.97
C ASN A 48 4.15 19.31 -1.86
N ALA A 49 5.23 19.66 -2.57
CA ALA A 49 5.99 18.71 -3.37
C ALA A 49 6.59 17.59 -2.51
N THR A 50 7.17 17.92 -1.35
CA THR A 50 7.68 16.94 -0.39
C THR A 50 6.58 16.04 0.14
N ALA A 51 5.40 16.57 0.48
CA ALA A 51 4.28 15.76 0.95
C ALA A 51 3.78 14.77 -0.11
N ILE A 52 3.71 15.20 -1.38
CA ILE A 52 3.34 14.33 -2.50
C ILE A 52 4.37 13.21 -2.69
N LEU A 53 5.67 13.55 -2.74
CA LEU A 53 6.74 12.57 -2.91
C LEU A 53 6.79 11.58 -1.74
N LEU A 54 6.74 12.08 -0.51
CA LEU A 54 6.73 11.26 0.70
C LEU A 54 5.54 10.30 0.70
N SER A 55 4.35 10.76 0.29
CA SER A 55 3.16 9.91 0.20
C SER A 55 3.33 8.85 -0.88
N ALA A 56 3.82 9.21 -2.07
CA ALA A 56 4.00 8.27 -3.18
C ALA A 56 5.01 7.16 -2.81
N PHE A 57 6.20 7.53 -2.34
CA PHE A 57 7.21 6.55 -1.92
C PHE A 57 6.81 5.80 -0.66
N GLY A 58 6.12 6.45 0.28
CA GLY A 58 5.60 5.84 1.49
C GLY A 58 4.57 4.75 1.20
N LEU A 59 3.62 5.02 0.30
CA LEU A 59 2.63 4.03 -0.13
C LEU A 59 3.28 2.88 -0.91
N PHE A 60 4.28 3.18 -1.75
CA PHE A 60 5.03 2.14 -2.45
C PHE A 60 5.77 1.22 -1.46
N GLY A 61 6.43 1.79 -0.46
CA GLY A 61 7.08 1.04 0.62
C GLY A 61 6.10 0.23 1.47
N LEU A 62 4.94 0.80 1.79
CA LEU A 62 3.89 0.13 2.54
C LEU A 62 3.35 -1.10 1.81
N HIS A 63 3.00 -0.96 0.53
CA HIS A 63 2.59 -2.10 -0.29
C HIS A 63 3.71 -3.11 -0.49
N SER A 64 4.97 -2.67 -0.59
CA SER A 64 6.12 -3.59 -0.62
C SER A 64 6.17 -4.46 0.63
N ILE A 65 5.95 -3.90 1.83
CA ILE A 65 5.92 -4.67 3.08
C ILE A 65 4.78 -5.70 3.07
N GLU A 66 3.60 -5.33 2.57
CA GLU A 66 2.43 -6.23 2.49
C GLU A 66 2.66 -7.37 1.49
N ILE A 67 3.27 -7.08 0.33
CA ILE A 67 3.70 -8.08 -0.65
C ILE A 67 4.71 -9.03 -0.02
N TRP A 68 5.69 -8.50 0.72
CA TRP A 68 6.69 -9.34 1.40
C TRP A 68 6.08 -10.22 2.49
N ALA A 69 5.01 -9.77 3.16
CA ALA A 69 4.27 -10.59 4.10
C ALA A 69 3.62 -11.81 3.42
N TRP A 70 2.99 -11.62 2.26
CA TRP A 70 2.45 -12.71 1.44
C TRP A 70 3.54 -13.64 0.89
N ALA A 71 4.60 -13.08 0.30
CA ALA A 71 5.74 -13.85 -0.18
C ALA A 71 6.41 -14.69 0.93
N GLY A 72 6.53 -14.13 2.14
CA GLY A 72 7.02 -14.83 3.32
C GLY A 72 6.18 -16.04 3.68
N VAL A 73 4.85 -15.96 3.53
CA VAL A 73 3.95 -17.11 3.72
C VAL A 73 4.19 -18.17 2.66
N TYR A 74 4.35 -17.79 1.39
CA TYR A 74 4.64 -18.75 0.32
C TYR A 74 5.98 -19.46 0.52
N ARG A 75 6.98 -18.77 1.07
CA ARG A 75 8.26 -19.38 1.48
C ARG A 75 8.12 -20.28 2.69
N TRP A 76 7.33 -19.90 3.68
CA TRP A 76 7.08 -20.74 4.86
C TRP A 76 6.33 -22.02 4.51
N LEU A 77 5.40 -21.96 3.56
CA LEU A 77 4.66 -23.10 3.04
C LEU A 77 5.45 -23.93 2.00
N ASP A 78 6.66 -23.49 1.66
CA ASP A 78 7.55 -24.09 0.65
C ASP A 78 6.85 -24.38 -0.70
N VAL A 79 5.98 -23.45 -1.13
CA VAL A 79 5.20 -23.63 -2.37
C VAL A 79 6.04 -23.31 -3.61
N PHE A 80 7.05 -22.47 -3.45
CA PHE A 80 8.02 -22.10 -4.49
C PHE A 80 9.44 -22.44 -4.02
N PRO A 81 10.34 -22.83 -4.95
CA PRO A 81 11.68 -23.31 -4.61
C PRO A 81 12.60 -22.22 -4.05
N ASP A 82 12.35 -20.95 -4.36
CA ASP A 82 13.20 -19.83 -3.96
C ASP A 82 12.38 -18.57 -3.64
N LEU A 83 13.08 -17.56 -3.09
CA LEU A 83 12.48 -16.28 -2.71
C LEU A 83 12.07 -15.44 -3.92
N GLU A 84 12.77 -15.57 -5.03
CA GLU A 84 12.51 -14.80 -6.25
C GLU A 84 11.14 -15.15 -6.81
N GLN A 85 10.84 -16.44 -6.97
CA GLN A 85 9.54 -16.92 -7.41
C GLN A 85 8.41 -16.57 -6.43
N ALA A 86 8.65 -16.65 -5.12
CA ALA A 86 7.66 -16.27 -4.12
C ALA A 86 7.31 -14.77 -4.16
N LEU A 87 8.33 -13.91 -4.28
CA LEU A 87 8.15 -12.47 -4.42
C LEU A 87 7.53 -12.10 -5.77
N TYR A 88 7.95 -12.76 -6.86
CA TYR A 88 7.42 -12.54 -8.19
C TYR A 88 5.93 -12.90 -8.26
N PHE A 89 5.57 -14.10 -7.78
CA PHE A 89 4.17 -14.52 -7.69
C PHE A 89 3.34 -13.55 -6.85
N SER A 90 3.83 -13.23 -5.64
CA SER A 90 3.12 -12.36 -4.71
C SER A 90 2.91 -10.96 -5.29
N THR A 91 3.96 -10.36 -5.85
CA THR A 91 3.88 -9.04 -6.49
C THR A 91 2.86 -9.06 -7.62
N SER A 92 3.00 -9.99 -8.57
CA SER A 92 2.12 -10.10 -9.73
C SER A 92 0.66 -10.34 -9.35
N THR A 93 0.42 -11.14 -8.31
CA THR A 93 -0.92 -11.46 -7.79
C THR A 93 -1.53 -10.28 -7.04
N TYR A 94 -0.79 -9.70 -6.08
CA TYR A 94 -1.23 -8.60 -5.24
C TYR A 94 -1.61 -7.37 -6.06
N VAL A 95 -0.80 -7.01 -7.07
CA VAL A 95 -1.10 -5.88 -7.95
C VAL A 95 -1.97 -6.25 -9.14
N THR A 96 -2.52 -7.47 -9.18
CA THR A 96 -3.46 -7.97 -10.19
C THR A 96 -2.94 -8.00 -11.63
N ILE A 97 -1.63 -8.14 -11.81
CA ILE A 97 -1.02 -8.32 -13.13
C ILE A 97 -1.32 -9.73 -13.66
N GLY A 98 -1.05 -10.76 -12.86
CA GLY A 98 -1.42 -12.14 -13.15
C GLY A 98 -0.85 -12.71 -14.45
N TYR A 99 0.45 -12.53 -14.71
CA TYR A 99 1.13 -13.02 -15.94
C TYR A 99 0.86 -14.49 -16.27
N GLY A 100 0.65 -15.34 -15.25
CA GLY A 100 0.19 -16.73 -15.42
C GLY A 100 1.29 -17.74 -15.78
N ASP A 101 2.54 -17.29 -15.90
CA ASP A 101 3.75 -18.08 -16.02
C ASP A 101 4.11 -18.82 -14.71
N LEU A 102 3.81 -18.19 -13.57
CA LEU A 102 3.95 -18.79 -12.24
C LEU A 102 2.59 -18.83 -11.52
N VAL A 103 2.15 -20.02 -11.08
CA VAL A 103 0.84 -20.23 -10.45
C VAL A 103 0.89 -21.17 -9.25
N LEU A 104 0.03 -20.95 -8.26
CA LEU A 104 -0.09 -21.84 -7.10
C LEU A 104 -0.69 -23.22 -7.50
N PRO A 105 -0.18 -24.32 -6.93
CA PRO A 105 -0.76 -25.64 -7.13
C PRO A 105 -2.14 -25.76 -6.45
N ARG A 106 -2.96 -26.73 -6.87
CA ARG A 106 -4.39 -26.85 -6.47
C ARG A 106 -4.65 -26.73 -4.96
N GLY A 107 -3.71 -27.16 -4.11
CA GLY A 107 -3.84 -27.10 -2.66
C GLY A 107 -3.62 -25.72 -2.00
N PHE A 108 -3.31 -24.68 -2.78
CA PHE A 108 -3.00 -23.33 -2.29
C PHE A 108 -3.66 -22.20 -3.09
N ARG A 109 -4.38 -22.51 -4.17
CA ARG A 109 -4.93 -21.50 -5.10
C ARG A 109 -5.85 -20.47 -4.45
N ILE A 110 -6.52 -20.82 -3.36
CA ILE A 110 -7.38 -19.89 -2.63
C ILE A 110 -6.56 -18.77 -1.98
N LEU A 111 -5.32 -19.06 -1.56
CA LEU A 111 -4.42 -18.03 -1.02
C LEU A 111 -4.14 -16.95 -2.06
N GLY A 112 -3.72 -17.34 -3.28
CA GLY A 112 -3.46 -16.38 -4.35
C GLY A 112 -4.70 -15.60 -4.79
N ALA A 113 -5.87 -16.25 -4.84
CA ALA A 113 -7.12 -15.54 -5.13
C ALA A 113 -7.45 -14.47 -4.08
N ILE A 114 -7.27 -14.79 -2.79
CA ILE A 114 -7.50 -13.84 -1.69
C ILE A 114 -6.41 -12.76 -1.64
N GLU A 115 -5.15 -13.09 -1.94
CA GLU A 115 -4.06 -12.11 -2.06
C GLU A 115 -4.39 -11.06 -3.11
N GLY A 116 -4.82 -11.46 -4.31
CA GLY A 116 -5.19 -10.51 -5.37
C GLY A 116 -6.36 -9.61 -4.95
N ALA A 117 -7.37 -10.18 -4.29
CA ALA A 117 -8.48 -9.39 -3.73
C ALA A 117 -8.01 -8.43 -2.62
N SER A 118 -7.12 -8.89 -1.73
CA SER A 118 -6.53 -8.06 -0.69
C SER A 118 -5.75 -6.90 -1.28
N GLY A 119 -4.90 -7.17 -2.27
CA GLY A 119 -4.03 -6.17 -2.87
C GLY A 119 -4.80 -5.09 -3.61
N ILE A 120 -5.78 -5.46 -4.44
CA ILE A 120 -6.57 -4.46 -5.17
C ILE A 120 -7.39 -3.56 -4.23
N ILE A 121 -7.89 -4.10 -3.12
CA ILE A 121 -8.61 -3.32 -2.10
C ILE A 121 -7.68 -2.31 -1.42
N LEU A 122 -6.50 -2.75 -0.99
CA LEU A 122 -5.53 -1.87 -0.32
C LEU A 122 -4.95 -0.82 -1.28
N ILE A 123 -4.70 -1.17 -2.54
CA ILE A 123 -4.29 -0.19 -3.58
C ILE A 123 -5.40 0.84 -3.82
N GLY A 124 -6.67 0.41 -3.85
CA GLY A 124 -7.81 1.31 -3.93
C GLY A 124 -7.88 2.29 -2.76
N TRP A 125 -7.62 1.79 -1.54
CA TRP A 125 -7.54 2.63 -0.34
C TRP A 125 -6.39 3.63 -0.41
N SER A 126 -5.18 3.19 -0.77
CA SER A 126 -4.01 4.06 -1.00
C SER A 126 -4.28 5.17 -2.02
N THR A 127 -5.00 4.84 -3.09
CA THR A 127 -5.37 5.81 -4.12
C THR A 127 -6.28 6.88 -3.53
N ALA A 128 -7.36 6.49 -2.84
CA ALA A 128 -8.26 7.44 -2.17
C ALA A 128 -7.54 8.31 -1.12
N PHE A 129 -6.64 7.71 -0.35
CA PHE A 129 -5.78 8.40 0.61
C PHE A 129 -4.89 9.44 -0.08
N PHE A 130 -4.18 9.06 -1.14
CA PHE A 130 -3.30 9.95 -1.89
C PHE A 130 -4.07 11.12 -2.50
N PHE A 131 -5.26 10.86 -3.08
CA PHE A 131 -6.15 11.90 -3.57
C PHE A 131 -6.55 12.89 -2.47
N SER A 132 -6.90 12.40 -1.27
CA SER A 132 -7.27 13.26 -0.14
C SER A 132 -6.13 14.20 0.29
N ILE A 133 -4.87 13.75 0.17
CA ILE A 133 -3.70 14.57 0.45
C ILE A 133 -3.60 15.68 -0.58
N VAL A 134 -3.58 15.32 -1.88
CA VAL A 134 -3.46 16.29 -2.97
C VAL A 134 -4.57 17.34 -2.92
N ASP A 135 -5.81 16.94 -2.66
CA ASP A 135 -6.94 17.86 -2.54
C ASP A 135 -6.77 18.84 -1.38
N ARG A 136 -6.35 18.34 -0.21
CA ARG A 136 -6.08 19.18 0.96
C ARG A 136 -4.96 20.21 0.72
N LEU A 137 -3.94 19.86 -0.05
CA LEU A 137 -2.84 20.79 -0.40
C LEU A 137 -3.34 21.91 -1.31
N LYS A 138 -4.18 21.60 -2.31
CA LYS A 138 -4.78 22.59 -3.22
C LYS A 138 -5.69 23.59 -2.48
N LEU A 139 -6.46 23.12 -1.50
CA LEU A 139 -7.32 24.00 -0.69
C LEU A 139 -6.52 25.02 0.12
N LEU A 140 -5.36 24.62 0.66
CA LEU A 140 -4.49 25.52 1.42
C LEU A 140 -3.85 26.59 0.54
N GLU A 141 -3.41 26.23 -0.67
CA GLU A 141 -2.88 27.20 -1.63
C GLU A 141 -3.92 28.27 -1.97
N ARG A 142 -5.19 27.88 -2.20
CA ARG A 142 -6.29 28.82 -2.47
C ARG A 142 -6.59 29.76 -1.31
N GLY A 143 -6.55 29.28 -0.07
CA GLY A 143 -6.77 30.12 1.12
C GLY A 143 -5.71 31.21 1.28
N LEU A 144 -4.44 30.86 1.04
CA LEU A 144 -3.32 31.81 1.04
C LEU A 144 -3.46 32.86 -0.07
N GLU A 145 -4.06 32.51 -1.21
CA GLU A 145 -4.33 33.45 -2.30
C GLU A 145 -5.49 34.40 -2.01
N ALA A 146 -6.51 33.95 -1.27
CA ALA A 146 -7.71 34.74 -0.96
C ALA A 146 -7.48 35.79 0.14
N ASP A 147 -6.83 35.41 1.24
CA ASP A 147 -6.54 36.29 2.39
C ASP A 147 -5.67 37.50 2.02
N ARG A 148 -4.88 37.36 0.95
CA ARG A 148 -3.96 38.40 0.46
C ARG A 148 -4.58 39.35 -0.58
N ARG A 149 -5.79 39.08 -1.07
CA ARG A 149 -6.54 39.97 -1.98
C ARG A 149 -7.46 40.96 -1.24
N MET A 150 -7.65 40.75 0.06
CA MET A 150 -8.35 41.66 0.98
C MET A 150 -7.37 42.66 1.58
#